data_AF-A0A2N2QJR7-F1
#
_entry.id   AF-A0A2N2QJR7-F1
#
_cell.length_a   1.000
_cell.length_b   1.000
_cell.length_c   1.000
_cell.angle_alpha   90.00
_cell.angle_beta   90.00
_cell.angle_gamma   90.00
#
_symmetry.space_group_name_H-M   'P 1'
#
loop_
_entity.id
_entity.type
_entity.pdbx_description
1 polymer ?
#
loop_
_entity_poly.entity_id
_entity_poly.type
_entity_poly.pdbx_seq_one_letter_code
_entity_poly.pdbx_strand_id
1 'polypeptide(L)' 'MSRWLPTPGALATYAGQTRAGRRNVRVVAEAVAGHLIVEAIGRQGAPVRFTVKRHSLSQPQPDLFD' A
#
# COMPACT_ATOMS: atom_id res chain seq x y z
N MET A 1 -5.80 10.82 -17.89
CA MET A 1 -4.95 10.61 -16.68
C MET A 1 -4.63 9.12 -16.61
N SER A 2 -3.35 8.75 -16.70
CA SER A 2 -2.93 7.36 -16.51
C SER A 2 -3.30 6.92 -15.09
N ARG A 3 -4.02 5.81 -14.95
CA ARG A 3 -4.30 5.23 -13.63
C ARG A 3 -2.97 4.68 -13.11
N TRP A 4 -2.46 5.24 -12.02
CA TRP A 4 -1.28 4.70 -11.35
C TRP A 4 -1.52 3.23 -10.98
N LEU A 5 -0.58 2.36 -11.36
CA LEU A 5 -0.62 0.93 -11.13
C LEU A 5 0.56 0.56 -10.23
N PRO A 6 0.32 0.21 -8.96
CA PRO A 6 1.39 -0.17 -8.06
C PRO A 6 2.00 -1.52 -8.46
N THR A 7 3.32 -1.59 -8.54
CA THR A 7 4.10 -2.79 -8.87
C THR A 7 4.78 -3.37 -7.62
N PRO A 8 5.14 -4.67 -7.62
CA PRO A 8 5.97 -5.24 -6.56
C PRO A 8 7.24 -4.41 -6.33
N GLY A 9 7.55 -4.16 -5.06
CA GLY A 9 8.65 -3.29 -4.63
C GLY A 9 8.27 -1.83 -4.44
N ALA A 10 7.15 -1.36 -5.01
CA ALA A 10 6.73 0.03 -4.88
C ALA A 10 6.23 0.36 -3.47
N LEU A 11 6.50 1.59 -3.02
CA LEU A 11 5.83 2.20 -1.88
C LEU A 11 4.43 2.68 -2.30
N ALA A 12 3.47 2.48 -1.41
CA ALA A 12 2.09 2.88 -1.60
C ALA A 12 1.49 3.41 -0.29
N THR A 13 0.56 4.34 -0.40
CA THR A 13 -0.30 4.71 0.72
C THR A 13 -1.53 3.82 0.71
N TYR A 14 -1.70 3.00 1.75
CA TYR A 14 -2.92 2.25 1.97
C TYR A 14 -3.98 3.12 2.63
N ALA A 15 -5.15 3.25 2.02
CA ALA A 15 -6.33 3.88 2.57
C ALA A 15 -7.21 2.82 3.26
N GLY A 16 -6.96 2.59 4.54
CA GLY A 16 -7.83 1.75 5.37
C GLY A 16 -9.24 2.34 5.54
N GLN A 17 -10.17 1.53 6.05
CA GLN A 17 -11.57 1.95 6.29
C GLN A 17 -11.72 3.08 7.30
N THR A 18 -10.73 3.27 8.19
CA THR A 18 -10.71 4.36 9.17
C THR A 18 -9.52 5.28 8.91
N ARG A 19 -9.59 6.55 9.35
CA ARG A 19 -8.50 7.52 9.19
C ARG A 19 -7.20 7.04 9.84
N ALA A 20 -7.30 6.35 10.98
CA ALA A 20 -6.18 5.69 11.67
C ALA A 20 -5.62 4.47 10.92
N GLY A 21 -6.34 3.97 9.91
CA GLY A 21 -5.91 2.87 9.04
C GLY A 21 -5.07 3.32 7.85
N ARG A 22 -4.90 4.63 7.63
CA ARG A 22 -4.00 5.15 6.59
C ARG A 22 -2.55 4.90 6.99
N ARG A 23 -1.80 4.22 6.14
CA ARG A 23 -0.39 3.90 6.41
C ARG A 23 0.40 3.70 5.12
N ASN A 24 1.70 3.87 5.20
CA ASN A 24 2.61 3.48 4.13
C ASN A 24 2.81 1.97 4.15
N VAL A 25 2.76 1.36 2.97
CA VAL A 25 2.96 -0.06 2.76
C VAL A 25 3.89 -0.27 1.59
N ARG A 26 4.57 -1.41 1.57
CA ARG A 26 5.33 -1.87 0.41
C ARG A 26 4.53 -2.96 -0.30
N VAL A 27 4.39 -2.86 -1.62
CA VAL A 27 3.80 -3.94 -2.41
C VAL A 27 4.80 -5.08 -2.50
N VAL A 28 4.39 -6.27 -2.09
CA VAL A 28 5.24 -7.48 -2.09
C VAL A 28 5.02 -8.25 -3.38
N ALA A 29 3.76 -8.43 -3.77
CA ALA A 29 3.38 -9.22 -4.93
C ALA A 29 2.01 -8.82 -5.46
N GLU A 30 1.79 -9.14 -6.73
CA GLU A 30 0.45 -9.19 -7.29
C GLU A 30 -0.31 -10.41 -6.78
N ALA A 31 -1.59 -10.24 -6.48
CA ALA A 31 -2.49 -11.32 -6.13
C ALA A 31 -3.62 -11.42 -7.16
N VAL A 32 -4.54 -12.35 -6.93
CA VAL A 32 -5.65 -12.62 -7.86
C VAL A 32 -6.72 -11.53 -7.82
N ALA A 33 -7.45 -11.39 -8.94
CA ALA A 33 -8.64 -10.53 -9.04
C ALA A 33 -8.41 -9.05 -8.66
N GLY A 34 -7.22 -8.51 -8.97
CA GLY A 34 -6.88 -7.12 -8.68
C GLY A 34 -6.63 -6.81 -7.21
N HIS A 35 -6.21 -7.83 -6.45
CA HIS A 35 -5.65 -7.67 -5.12
C HIS A 35 -4.13 -7.64 -5.18
N LEU A 36 -3.54 -7.13 -4.10
CA LEU A 36 -2.09 -7.05 -3.92
C LEU A 36 -1.77 -7.54 -2.52
N ILE A 37 -0.64 -8.25 -2.37
CA ILE A 37 -0.07 -8.54 -1.07
C ILE A 37 0.83 -7.37 -0.71
N VAL A 38 0.58 -6.77 0.45
CA VAL A 38 1.36 -5.64 0.95
C VAL A 38 1.97 -5.97 2.30
N GLU A 39 3.10 -5.33 2.59
CA GLU A 39 3.78 -5.38 3.88
C GLU A 39 3.73 -4.01 4.54
N ALA A 40 3.44 -3.99 5.84
CA ALA A 40 3.43 -2.80 6.68
C ALA A 40 4.07 -3.10 8.03
N ILE A 41 4.26 -2.06 8.85
CA ILE A 41 4.65 -2.23 10.25
C ILE A 41 3.39 -2.31 11.13
N GLY A 42 3.28 -3.42 11.86
CA GLY A 42 2.20 -3.67 12.81
C GLY A 42 2.38 -2.89 14.11
N ARG A 43 1.37 -2.96 14.99
CA ARG A 43 1.36 -2.23 16.28
C ARG A 43 2.53 -2.59 17.21
N GLN A 44 3.08 -3.80 17.07
CA GLN A 44 4.21 -4.28 17.87
C GLN A 44 5.57 -3.96 17.22
N GLY A 45 5.61 -3.13 16.17
CA GLY A 45 6.84 -2.83 15.43
C GLY A 45 7.30 -3.95 14.49
N ALA A 46 6.59 -5.08 14.42
CA ALA A 46 6.92 -6.19 13.54
C ALA A 46 6.31 -6.02 12.13
N PRO A 47 6.97 -6.50 11.07
CA PRO A 47 6.38 -6.58 9.73
C PRO A 47 5.12 -7.45 9.73
N VAL A 48 4.06 -6.94 9.09
CA VAL A 48 2.81 -7.67 8.89
C VAL A 48 2.45 -7.65 7.41
N ARG A 49 2.01 -8.80 6.89
CA ARG A 49 1.54 -8.94 5.51
C ARG A 49 0.04 -9.15 5.47
N PHE A 50 -0.62 -8.48 4.54
CA PHE A 50 -2.05 -8.63 4.33
C PHE A 50 -2.42 -8.34 2.87
N THR A 51 -3.59 -8.82 2.47
CA THR A 51 -4.10 -8.63 1.12
C THR A 51 -4.98 -7.38 1.07
N VAL A 52 -4.81 -6.56 0.03
CA VAL A 52 -5.60 -5.33 -0.18
C VAL A 52 -6.14 -5.27 -1.60
N LYS A 53 -7.24 -4.54 -1.79
CA LYS A 53 -7.72 -4.21 -3.14
C LYS A 53 -6.82 -3.15 -3.74
N ARG A 54 -6.53 -3.23 -5.05
CA ARG A 54 -5.72 -2.23 -5.76
C ARG A 54 -6.22 -0.80 -5.56
N HIS A 55 -7.53 -0.59 -5.53
CA HIS A 55 -8.13 0.75 -5.35
C HIS A 55 -8.02 1.29 -3.92
N SER A 56 -7.62 0.46 -2.96
CA SER A 56 -7.29 0.92 -1.60
C SER A 56 -5.86 1.44 -1.49
N LEU A 57 -5.08 1.40 -2.59
CA LEU A 57 -3.75 1.99 -2.66
C LEU A 57 -3.79 3.29 -3.47
N SER A 58 -3.03 4.27 -3.01
CA SER A 58 -2.72 5.49 -3.77
C SER A 58 -1.22 5.70 -3.84
N GLN A 59 -0.78 6.48 -4.83
CA GLN A 59 0.60 6.92 -4.90
C GLN A 59 0.96 7.59 -3.55
N PRO A 60 2.16 7.32 -3.00
CA PRO A 60 2.67 8.08 -1.88
C PRO A 60 2.58 9.57 -2.19
N GLN A 61 2.32 10.40 -1.18
CA GLN A 61 2.52 11.83 -1.39
C GLN A 61 3.98 12.04 -1.81
N PRO A 62 4.25 12.91 -2.80
CA PRO A 62 5.62 13.26 -3.13
C PRO A 62 6.30 13.76 -1.86
N ASP A 63 7.57 13.40 -1.70
CA ASP A 63 8.34 13.97 -0.61
C ASP A 63 8.48 15.48 -0.84
N LEU A 64 8.58 16.24 0.25
CA LEU A 64 8.73 17.69 0.19
C LEU A 64 10.07 18.12 -0.42
N PHE A 65 11.03 17.20 -0.48
CA PHE A 65 12.44 17.45 -0.77
C PHE A 65 12.93 16.83 -2.09
N ASP A 66 12.04 16.27 -2.91
CA ASP A 66 12.34 15.78 -4.26
C ASP A 66 11.86 16.76 -5.35
#